data_AF-A0A485MDQ5-F1
#
_entry.id   AF-A0A485MDQ5-F1
#
_cell.length_a   1.000
_cell.length_b   1.000
_cell.length_c   1.000
_cell.angle_alpha   90.00
_cell.angle_beta   90.00
_cell.angle_gamma   90.00
#
_symmetry.space_group_name_H-M   'P 1'
#
loop_
_entity.id
_entity.type
_entity.pdbx_description
1 polymer ?
#
loop_
_entity_poly.entity_id
_entity_poly.type
_entity_poly.pdbx_seq_one_letter_code
_entity_poly.pdbx_strand_id
1 'polypeptide(L)' 'MYWYKQSARRPPKLMFAYSYKELAGNDSVPSRFTPECSDSSHLHLHVAALQPEDSAVYLCASSEDTAPHSQRLPVHKPPG' A
#
# COMPACT_ATOMS: atom_id res chain seq x y z
N MET A 1 -2.50 4.39 -2.20
CA MET A 1 -2.41 2.91 -2.35
C MET A 1 -0.97 2.48 -2.19
N TYR A 2 -0.74 1.28 -1.67
CA TYR A 2 0.60 0.83 -1.29
C TYR A 2 0.79 -0.64 -1.66
N TRP A 3 2.02 -0.96 -2.08
CA TRP A 3 2.50 -2.34 -2.23
C TRP A 3 3.58 -2.63 -1.20
N TYR A 4 3.46 -3.80 -0.56
CA TYR A 4 4.47 -4.31 0.38
C TYR A 4 4.91 -5.72 -0.02
N LYS A 5 6.18 -6.01 0.23
CA LYS A 5 6.75 -7.36 0.17
C LYS A 5 7.14 -7.81 1.57
N GLN A 6 6.67 -8.98 1.96
CA GLN A 6 7.01 -9.61 3.23
C GLN A 6 7.75 -10.94 2.98
N SER A 7 9.07 -10.91 3.12
CA SER A 7 9.89 -12.12 3.14
C SER A 7 9.65 -12.94 4.41
N ALA A 8 9.92 -14.25 4.34
CA ALA A 8 9.75 -15.15 5.47
C ALA A 8 10.39 -14.60 6.76
N ARG A 9 9.60 -14.54 7.83
CA ARG A 9 10.03 -14.08 9.17
C ARG A 9 10.55 -12.63 9.23
N ARG A 10 10.27 -11.81 8.21
CA ARG A 10 10.58 -10.38 8.20
C ARG A 10 9.29 -9.55 8.29
N PRO A 11 9.35 -8.33 8.82
CA PRO A 11 8.23 -7.40 8.71
C PRO A 11 8.00 -7.02 7.23
N PRO A 12 6.77 -6.64 6.83
CA PRO A 12 6.50 -6.10 5.51
C PRO A 12 7.38 -4.88 5.23
N LYS A 13 7.95 -4.82 4.02
CA LYS A 13 8.70 -3.66 3.52
C LYS A 13 7.93 -2.99 2.41
N LEU A 14 7.90 -1.66 2.42
CA LEU A 14 7.27 -0.87 1.37
C LEU A 14 8.00 -1.13 0.05
N MET A 15 7.25 -1.30 -1.02
CA MET A 15 7.78 -1.37 -2.38
C MET A 15 7.46 -0.06 -3.11
N PHE A 16 6.17 0.28 -3.15
CA PHE A 16 5.64 1.41 -3.88
C PHE A 16 4.52 2.08 -3.09
N ALA A 17 4.50 3.41 -3.10
CA ALA A 17 3.46 4.25 -2.55
C ALA A 17 2.88 5.13 -3.65
N TYR A 18 1.56 5.13 -3.78
CA TYR A 18 0.81 5.92 -4.75
C TYR A 18 -0.14 6.87 -4.05
N SER A 19 -0.14 8.13 -4.50
CA SER A 19 -1.15 9.13 -4.20
C SER A 19 -2.02 9.29 -5.44
N TYR A 20 -3.29 8.89 -5.36
CA TYR A 20 -4.16 8.77 -6.53
C TYR A 20 -3.49 7.95 -7.66
N LYS A 21 -3.12 8.59 -8.77
CA LYS A 21 -2.46 7.97 -9.93
C LYS A 21 -0.95 8.18 -9.99
N GLU A 22 -0.39 8.92 -9.04
CA GLU A 22 1.00 9.33 -9.05
C GLU A 22 1.84 8.52 -8.07
N LEU A 23 3.02 8.10 -8.50
CA LEU A 23 4.00 7.45 -7.64
C LEU A 23 4.56 8.48 -6.65
N ALA A 24 4.18 8.33 -5.38
CA ALA A 24 4.60 9.21 -4.29
C ALA A 24 5.94 8.78 -3.68
N GLY A 25 6.30 7.50 -3.81
CA GLY A 25 7.60 7.00 -3.36
C GLY A 25 7.79 5.53 -3.66
N ASN A 26 9.04 5.11 -3.74
CA ASN A 26 9.43 3.71 -3.83
C ASN A 26 10.72 3.47 -3.04
N ASP A 27 10.88 2.23 -2.57
CA ASP A 27 12.18 1.77 -2.09
C ASP A 27 13.04 1.34 -3.29
N SER A 28 14.31 1.01 -3.06
CA SER A 28 15.19 0.43 -4.09
C SER A 28 14.76 -0.99 -4.47
N VAL A 29 13.64 -1.08 -5.20
CA VAL A 29 13.06 -2.32 -5.72
C VAL A 29 13.70 -2.61 -7.09
N PRO A 30 14.06 -3.86 -7.41
CA PRO A 30 14.59 -4.20 -8.73
C PRO A 30 13.63 -3.81 -9.86
N SER A 31 14.18 -3.39 -11.01
CA SER A 31 13.40 -2.94 -12.19
C SER A 31 12.44 -3.96 -12.78
N ARG A 32 12.59 -5.24 -12.40
CA ARG A 32 11.65 -6.31 -12.77
C ARG A 32 10.29 -6.20 -12.07
N PHE A 33 10.18 -5.40 -11.01
CA PHE A 33 8.93 -5.07 -10.34
C PHE A 33 8.43 -3.72 -10.82
N THR A 34 7.28 -3.72 -11.48
CA THR A 34 6.68 -2.52 -12.06
C THR A 34 5.27 -2.32 -11.50
N PRO A 35 5.01 -1.23 -10.77
CA PRO A 35 3.65 -0.88 -10.38
C PRO A 35 2.91 -0.28 -11.58
N GLU A 36 1.63 -0.63 -11.74
CA GLU A 36 0.75 -0.04 -12.74
C GLU A 36 -0.54 0.42 -12.07
N CYS A 37 -0.84 1.70 -12.19
CA CYS A 37 -2.06 2.30 -11.66
C CYS A 37 -2.99 2.59 -12.84
N SER A 38 -3.98 1.71 -13.07
CA SER A 38 -4.93 1.85 -14.20
C SER A 38 -5.98 2.92 -13.91
N ASP A 39 -6.47 2.97 -12.67
CA ASP A 39 -7.43 3.94 -12.17
C ASP A 39 -7.13 4.31 -10.70
N SER A 40 -7.94 5.16 -10.07
CA SER A 40 -7.71 5.56 -8.67
C SER A 40 -7.99 4.45 -7.64
N SER A 41 -8.48 3.30 -8.07
CA SER A 41 -8.98 2.21 -7.24
C SER A 41 -8.15 0.92 -7.35
N HIS A 42 -7.41 0.75 -8.44
CA HIS A 42 -6.61 -0.43 -8.73
C HIS A 42 -5.13 -0.09 -8.91
N LEU A 43 -4.29 -0.78 -8.14
CA LEU A 43 -2.84 -0.72 -8.28
C LEU A 43 -2.31 -2.14 -8.52
N HIS A 44 -1.94 -2.44 -9.75
CA HIS A 44 -1.35 -3.72 -10.14
C HIS A 44 0.16 -3.73 -9.90
N LEU A 45 0.70 -4.91 -9.61
CA LEU A 45 2.14 -5.14 -9.51
C LEU A 45 2.54 -6.18 -10.55
N HIS A 46 3.28 -5.74 -11.56
CA HIS A 46 3.87 -6.62 -12.56
C HIS A 46 5.25 -7.07 -12.10
N VAL A 47 5.50 -8.38 -12.20
CA VAL A 47 6.80 -8.98 -11.86
C VAL A 47 7.30 -9.75 -13.07
N ALA A 48 8.32 -9.21 -13.73
CA ALA A 48 8.99 -9.87 -14.85
C ALA A 48 10.08 -10.82 -14.33
N ALA A 49 10.39 -11.86 -15.12
CA ALA A 49 11.51 -12.78 -14.85
C ALA A 49 11.58 -13.27 -13.40
N LEU A 50 10.47 -13.85 -12.89
CA LEU A 50 10.37 -14.36 -11.52
C LEU A 50 11.54 -15.28 -11.16
N GLN A 51 12.11 -15.03 -9.98
CA GLN A 51 13.21 -15.82 -9.42
C GLN A 51 12.77 -16.51 -8.12
N PRO A 52 13.41 -17.61 -7.69
CA PRO A 52 13.11 -18.26 -6.41
C PRO A 52 13.16 -17.29 -5.21
N GLU A 53 14.06 -16.30 -5.24
CA GLU A 53 14.24 -15.27 -4.22
C GLU A 53 13.06 -14.27 -4.15
N ASP A 54 12.21 -14.27 -5.16
CA ASP A 54 10.99 -13.46 -5.17
C ASP A 54 9.84 -14.11 -4.40
N SER A 55 10.02 -15.33 -3.88
CA SER A 55 9.06 -15.99 -2.99
C SER A 55 8.85 -15.20 -1.69
N ALA A 56 7.65 -14.65 -1.55
CA ALA A 56 7.24 -13.79 -0.45
C ALA A 56 5.71 -13.65 -0.42
N VAL A 57 5.19 -13.08 0.66
CA VAL A 57 3.81 -12.57 0.69
C VAL A 57 3.82 -11.14 0.14
N TYR A 58 2.95 -10.86 -0.83
CA TYR A 58 2.76 -9.53 -1.41
C TYR A 58 1.43 -8.96 -0.93
N LEU A 59 1.46 -7.77 -0.34
CA LEU A 59 0.29 -7.14 0.28
C LEU A 59 -0.01 -5.83 -0.45
N CYS A 60 -1.27 -5.64 -0.84
CA CYS A 60 -1.78 -4.36 -1.32
C CYS A 60 -2.62 -3.72 -0.22
N ALA A 61 -2.46 -2.41 -0.02
CA ALA A 61 -3.27 -1.63 0.92
C ALA A 61 -3.75 -0.32 0.30
N SER A 62 -5.01 0.01 0.51
CA SER A 62 -5.53 1.36 0.33
C SER A 62 -5.58 2.07 1.68
N SER A 63 -5.34 3.38 1.69
CA SER A 63 -5.84 4.23 2.77
C SER A 63 -7.31 4.49 2.45
N GLU A 64 -8.22 4.40 3.42
CA GLU A 64 -9.52 5.07 3.25
C GLU A 64 -9.23 6.52 2.86
N ASP A 65 -10.02 7.05 1.94
CA ASP A 65 -10.10 8.50 1.78
C ASP A 65 -10.41 9.01 3.18
N THR A 66 -9.52 9.82 3.76
CA THR A 66 -9.90 10.53 4.97
C THR A 66 -10.92 11.55 4.48
N ALA A 67 -12.18 11.12 4.31
CA ALA A 67 -13.30 12.03 4.32
C ALA A 67 -13.02 12.92 5.52
N PRO A 68 -12.89 14.25 5.36
CA PRO A 68 -12.63 15.11 6.50
C PRO A 68 -13.80 14.86 7.44
N HIS A 69 -13.55 14.10 8.51
CA HIS A 69 -14.56 13.70 9.47
C HIS A 69 -14.88 14.95 10.27
N SER A 70 -15.67 15.85 9.68
CA SER A 70 -16.17 17.08 10.29
C SER A 70 -17.18 16.79 11.39
N GLN A 71 -17.52 15.53 11.63
CA GLN A 71 -18.34 15.15 12.76
C GLN A 71 -17.45 14.93 13.98
N ARG A 72 -17.13 16.02 14.69
CA ARG A 72 -16.76 15.88 16.10
C ARG A 72 -17.91 15.19 16.81
N LEU A 73 -17.80 13.89 17.05
CA LEU A 73 -18.77 13.18 17.88
C LEU A 73 -18.75 13.86 19.27
N PRO A 74 -19.88 14.38 19.77
CA PRO A 74 -19.94 14.87 21.14
C PRO A 74 -19.71 13.68 22.06
N VAL A 75 -18.52 13.60 22.68
CA VAL A 75 -18.29 12.67 23.78
C VAL A 75 -19.00 13.25 24.99
N HIS A 76 -20.23 12.81 25.23
CA HIS A 76 -20.89 13.06 26.51
C HIS A 76 -20.54 11.92 27.47
N LYS A 77 -19.83 12.25 28.55
CA LYS A 77 -19.60 11.34 29.67
C LYS A 77 -20.93 11.19 30.43
N PRO A 78 -21.40 9.97 30.77
CA PRO A 78 -22.56 9.82 31.64
C PRO A 78 -22.19 10.26 33.07
N PRO A 79 -23.09 10.99 33.77
CA PRO A 79 -22.93 11.27 35.19
C PRO A 79 -23.09 9.97 35.99
N GLY A 80 -22.19 9.77 36.95
CA GLY A 80 -22.28 8.68 37.93
C GLY A 80 -23.22 9.00 39.08
#